data_AF-A0ABC8UHK3-F1
#
_entry.id   AF-A0ABC8UHK3-F1
#
_cell.length_a   1.000
_cell.length_b   1.000
_cell.length_c   1.000
_cell.angle_alpha   90.00
_cell.angle_beta   90.00
_cell.angle_gamma   90.00
#
_symmetry.space_group_name_H-M   'P 1'
#
loop_
_entity.id
_entity.type
_entity.pdbx_description
1 polymer ?
#
loop_
_entity_poly.entity_id
_entity_poly.type
_entity_poly.pdbx_seq_one_letter_code
_entity_poly.pdbx_strand_id
1 'polypeptide(L)'
;MTLASDLDVVPEALAPSGLTAEKLSLPTLQSKMKIDPEGYQTELSLLYNQFKSSLELFQQQAALNFTSISGISTDSTVAKDLGDRAMFLSHMTPFYPEQLANFPTELADFLRSSGRSLPSGLRCHIAQALILLINRKIVDIGDTLALFMELQTLGDRALRKLAFSHVVQSIRRMNQKHKHEAKNRTLQNILFSMLQQEDEAKAKQSLITLCDLHRRKVWFDERTANAICTTCFNPSSRIMIAALSFLLDFEKIEDDDDSDVSSGEDDINVNQPHVVLSKEAVYKANHKGTTSSKKKKKAKLQRVARSMKKQQRMSSEKDNLSYYSPLNHLKDAQGFAEKLFSRLQTCNERFEVKMMMLKVIARTVGLHRLILLNFYPFVQKYVQVC
;
A
#
# COMPACT_ATOMS: atom_id res chain seq x y z
N MET A 1 64.74 -13.90 18.47
CA MET A 1 65.10 -13.26 17.19
C MET A 1 63.96 -13.51 16.21
N THR A 2 63.07 -12.51 16.06
CA THR A 2 62.64 -11.90 14.78
C THR A 2 62.75 -12.79 13.51
N LEU A 3 61.75 -12.95 12.64
CA LEU A 3 60.88 -11.94 12.01
C LEU A 3 59.64 -12.57 11.33
N ALA A 4 58.62 -11.74 11.15
CA ALA A 4 57.33 -11.95 10.51
C ALA A 4 57.37 -11.92 8.96
N SER A 5 56.29 -12.40 8.33
CA SER A 5 55.79 -11.83 7.07
C SER A 5 54.31 -12.16 6.88
N ASP A 6 53.44 -11.23 7.31
CA ASP A 6 52.05 -11.11 6.87
C ASP A 6 52.03 -10.65 5.40
N LEU A 7 51.25 -11.33 4.56
CA LEU A 7 50.92 -10.92 3.20
C LEU A 7 49.48 -10.41 3.21
N ASP A 8 49.33 -9.13 3.55
CA ASP A 8 48.11 -8.36 3.34
C ASP A 8 47.96 -8.07 1.83
N VAL A 9 46.90 -8.62 1.23
CA VAL A 9 46.51 -8.33 -0.17
C VAL A 9 45.74 -7.01 -0.18
N VAL A 10 46.41 -5.95 -0.59
CA VAL A 10 45.80 -4.63 -0.82
C VAL A 10 44.98 -4.65 -2.12
N PRO A 11 43.73 -4.18 -2.14
CA PRO A 11 42.95 -4.08 -3.37
C PRO A 11 43.46 -2.95 -4.26
N GLU A 12 43.64 -3.29 -5.54
CA GLU A 12 44.23 -2.50 -6.61
C GLU A 12 43.52 -1.15 -6.84
N ALA A 13 44.32 -0.09 -6.99
CA ALA A 13 43.89 1.29 -6.90
C ALA A 13 43.31 1.85 -8.21
N LEU A 14 42.29 2.69 -8.05
CA LEU A 14 41.58 3.46 -9.07
C LEU A 14 42.46 4.57 -9.65
N ALA A 15 42.52 4.68 -10.98
CA ALA A 15 42.97 5.89 -11.68
C ALA A 15 42.01 6.22 -12.84
N PRO A 16 41.30 7.36 -12.81
CA PRO A 16 40.60 7.91 -13.97
C PRO A 16 41.49 8.89 -14.73
N SER A 17 41.31 8.93 -16.05
CA SER A 17 41.95 9.88 -16.94
C SER A 17 41.41 11.28 -16.70
N GLY A 18 42.28 12.18 -16.20
CA GLY A 18 42.17 13.60 -16.48
C GLY A 18 41.08 14.39 -15.77
N LEU A 19 40.85 14.17 -14.47
CA LEU A 19 40.42 15.17 -13.47
C LEU A 19 40.71 14.52 -12.10
N THR A 20 41.31 15.28 -11.19
CA THR A 20 41.86 14.83 -9.88
C THR A 20 41.10 13.65 -9.24
N ALA A 21 41.82 12.55 -8.99
CA ALA A 21 41.33 11.34 -8.33
C ALA A 21 41.08 11.55 -6.83
N GLU A 22 40.16 12.43 -6.49
CA GLU A 22 39.51 12.39 -5.19
C GLU A 22 38.48 11.27 -5.22
N LYS A 23 38.54 10.33 -4.27
CA LYS A 23 37.44 9.39 -4.00
C LYS A 23 36.23 10.20 -3.54
N LEU A 24 35.48 10.74 -4.49
CA LEU A 24 34.29 11.51 -4.25
C LEU A 24 33.21 10.58 -3.70
N SER A 25 32.58 10.99 -2.60
CA SER A 25 31.41 10.28 -2.08
C SER A 25 30.31 10.24 -3.15
N LEU A 26 29.49 9.18 -3.17
CA LEU A 26 28.37 9.07 -4.12
C LEU A 26 27.48 10.33 -4.15
N PRO A 27 27.12 10.98 -3.02
CA PRO A 27 26.34 12.22 -3.05
C PRO A 27 27.05 13.41 -3.73
N THR A 28 28.36 13.55 -3.50
CA THR A 28 29.16 14.63 -4.13
C THR A 28 29.25 14.39 -5.64
N LEU A 29 29.52 13.15 -6.04
CA LEU A 29 29.58 12.76 -7.45
C LEU A 29 28.22 12.96 -8.13
N GLN A 30 27.13 12.56 -7.47
CA GLN A 30 25.76 12.75 -7.95
C GLN A 30 25.47 14.22 -8.25
N SER A 31 25.97 15.14 -7.43
CA SER A 31 25.74 16.57 -7.60
C SER A 31 26.52 17.12 -8.79
N LYS A 32 27.78 16.72 -8.95
CA LYS A 32 28.63 17.12 -10.09
C LYS A 32 28.10 16.58 -11.42
N MET A 33 27.71 15.30 -11.46
CA MET A 33 27.16 14.65 -12.66
C MET A 33 25.81 15.22 -13.11
N LYS A 34 25.05 15.85 -12.21
CA LYS A 34 23.81 16.56 -12.57
C LYS A 34 24.09 17.93 -13.21
N ILE A 35 25.21 18.55 -12.85
CA ILE A 35 25.61 19.88 -13.35
C ILE A 35 26.22 19.74 -14.73
N ASP A 36 27.08 18.75 -14.92
CA ASP A 36 27.75 18.46 -16.18
C ASP A 36 27.58 16.97 -16.54
N PRO A 37 26.51 16.58 -17.26
CA PRO A 37 26.32 15.20 -17.64
C PRO A 37 27.32 14.69 -18.68
N GLU A 38 27.78 15.55 -19.60
CA GLU A 38 28.66 15.13 -20.69
C GLU A 38 30.08 14.81 -20.18
N GLY A 39 30.58 15.58 -19.21
CA GLY A 39 31.91 15.39 -18.64
C GLY A 39 32.10 14.11 -17.80
N TYR A 40 31.02 13.44 -17.38
CA TYR A 40 31.08 12.30 -16.44
C TYR A 40 30.52 10.98 -17.03
N GLN A 41 30.47 10.86 -18.37
CA GLN A 41 29.98 9.64 -19.02
C GLN A 41 30.84 8.40 -18.70
N THR A 42 32.15 8.57 -18.57
CA THR A 42 33.10 7.51 -18.20
C THR A 42 32.82 6.96 -16.81
N GLU A 43 32.60 7.85 -15.84
CA GLU A 43 32.28 7.54 -14.45
C GLU A 43 30.93 6.84 -14.37
N LEU A 44 29.94 7.30 -15.13
CA LEU A 44 28.65 6.63 -15.23
C LEU A 44 28.81 5.19 -15.73
N SER A 45 29.53 5.00 -16.84
CA SER A 45 29.76 3.69 -17.43
C SER A 45 30.45 2.74 -16.44
N LEU A 46 31.47 3.23 -15.73
CA LEU A 46 32.15 2.48 -14.68
C LEU A 46 31.19 2.07 -13.56
N LEU A 47 30.38 3.00 -13.04
CA LEU A 47 29.42 2.73 -11.97
C LEU A 47 28.33 1.75 -12.42
N TYR A 48 27.87 1.88 -13.66
CA TYR A 48 26.85 0.99 -14.20
C TYR A 48 27.39 -0.42 -14.43
N ASN A 49 28.62 -0.56 -14.94
CA ASN A 49 29.29 -1.86 -15.06
C ASN A 49 29.51 -2.51 -13.68
N GLN A 50 29.96 -1.74 -12.69
CA GLN A 50 30.09 -2.23 -11.31
C GLN A 50 28.74 -2.70 -10.75
N PHE A 51 27.65 -1.96 -11.01
CA PHE A 51 26.30 -2.38 -10.65
C PHE A 51 25.92 -3.72 -11.31
N LYS A 52 26.16 -3.88 -12.62
CA LYS A 52 25.87 -5.13 -13.34
C LYS A 52 26.66 -6.30 -12.79
N SER A 53 27.96 -6.14 -12.56
CA SER A 53 28.79 -7.20 -11.98
C SER A 53 28.30 -7.59 -10.58
N SER A 54 27.94 -6.63 -9.74
CA SER A 54 27.36 -6.92 -8.42
C SER A 54 26.01 -7.64 -8.53
N LEU A 55 25.16 -7.23 -9.47
CA LEU A 55 23.85 -7.85 -9.71
C LEU A 55 23.99 -9.31 -10.16
N GLU A 56 24.90 -9.60 -11.09
CA GLU A 56 25.21 -10.95 -11.55
C GLU A 56 25.70 -11.85 -10.40
N LEU A 57 26.55 -11.33 -9.52
CA LEU A 57 27.01 -12.08 -8.34
C LEU A 57 25.85 -12.51 -7.45
N PHE A 58 24.91 -11.62 -7.15
CA PHE A 58 23.72 -11.96 -6.36
C PHE A 58 22.79 -12.94 -7.08
N GLN A 59 22.63 -12.82 -8.40
CA GLN A 59 21.83 -13.74 -9.20
C GLN A 59 22.43 -15.15 -9.23
N GLN A 60 23.75 -15.27 -9.41
CA GLN A 60 24.45 -16.56 -9.37
C GLN A 60 24.34 -17.22 -7.99
N GLN A 61 24.50 -16.44 -6.92
CA GLN A 61 24.31 -16.92 -5.56
C GLN A 61 22.89 -17.43 -5.31
N ALA A 62 21.88 -16.70 -5.80
CA ALA A 62 20.49 -17.12 -5.73
C ALA A 62 20.24 -18.43 -6.50
N ALA A 63 20.80 -18.56 -7.71
CA ALA A 63 20.65 -19.75 -8.55
C ALA A 63 21.29 -21.01 -7.94
N LEU A 64 22.42 -20.84 -7.23
CA LEU A 64 23.13 -21.96 -6.61
C LEU A 64 22.57 -22.36 -5.24
N ASN A 65 21.49 -21.73 -4.75
CA ASN A 65 20.90 -21.95 -3.43
C ASN A 65 21.93 -21.96 -2.28
N PHE A 66 23.03 -21.20 -2.40
CA PHE A 66 24.00 -21.03 -1.32
C PHE A 66 23.37 -20.16 -0.22
N THR A 67 22.56 -20.77 0.63
CA THR A 67 22.02 -20.13 1.85
C THR A 67 22.93 -20.32 3.07
N SER A 68 24.13 -20.85 2.87
CA SER A 68 24.94 -21.43 3.94
C SER A 68 26.22 -20.65 4.22
N ILE A 69 26.21 -19.94 5.35
CA ILE A 69 27.26 -19.87 6.39
C ILE A 69 28.64 -19.25 6.04
N SER A 70 29.03 -19.07 4.77
CA SER A 70 30.24 -18.27 4.42
C SER A 70 30.19 -17.54 3.07
N GLY A 71 28.99 -17.31 2.53
CA GLY A 71 28.80 -16.60 1.25
C GLY A 71 28.63 -15.10 1.43
N ILE A 72 29.21 -14.32 0.50
CA ILE A 72 29.14 -12.85 0.35
C ILE A 72 27.72 -12.26 0.54
N SER A 73 26.66 -13.06 0.38
CA SER A 73 25.26 -12.68 0.68
C SER A 73 25.00 -12.24 2.14
N THR A 74 25.88 -12.59 3.09
CA THR A 74 25.82 -12.07 4.48
C THR A 74 26.67 -10.83 4.70
N ASP A 75 27.53 -10.46 3.75
CA ASP A 75 28.31 -9.24 3.89
C ASP A 75 27.39 -8.03 3.65
N SER A 76 26.90 -7.50 4.77
CA SER A 76 26.03 -6.33 4.84
C SER A 76 26.60 -5.16 4.04
N THR A 77 27.93 -5.08 3.89
CA THR A 77 28.62 -4.03 3.12
C THR A 77 28.35 -4.16 1.63
N VAL A 78 28.54 -5.35 1.03
CA VAL A 78 28.31 -5.59 -0.41
C VAL A 78 26.84 -5.39 -0.78
N ALA A 79 25.93 -5.86 0.07
CA ALA A 79 24.50 -5.63 -0.11
C ALA A 79 24.15 -4.13 -0.04
N LYS A 80 24.73 -3.40 0.92
CA LYS A 80 24.53 -1.96 1.04
C LYS A 80 25.07 -1.21 -0.18
N ASP A 81 26.28 -1.54 -0.63
CA ASP A 81 26.91 -0.89 -1.78
C ASP A 81 26.10 -1.08 -3.08
N LEU A 82 25.54 -2.28 -3.30
CA LEU A 82 24.65 -2.52 -4.43
C LEU A 82 23.36 -1.69 -4.31
N GLY A 83 22.77 -1.60 -3.11
CA GLY A 83 21.60 -0.77 -2.84
C GLY A 83 21.87 0.72 -3.09
N ASP A 84 23.00 1.23 -2.60
CA ASP A 84 23.43 2.62 -2.76
C ASP A 84 23.68 2.96 -4.24
N ARG A 85 24.31 2.05 -4.99
CA ARG A 85 24.49 2.17 -6.45
C ARG A 85 23.18 2.15 -7.21
N ALA A 86 22.25 1.25 -6.86
CA ALA A 86 20.93 1.21 -7.47
C ALA A 86 20.18 2.53 -7.28
N MET A 87 20.18 3.08 -6.05
CA MET A 87 19.58 4.38 -5.75
C MET A 87 20.27 5.52 -6.51
N PHE A 88 21.60 5.52 -6.55
CA PHE A 88 22.38 6.51 -7.30
C PHE A 88 22.01 6.49 -8.79
N LEU A 89 22.03 5.32 -9.42
CA LEU A 89 21.69 5.16 -10.84
C LEU A 89 20.24 5.58 -11.12
N SER A 90 19.28 5.22 -10.26
CA SER A 90 17.89 5.72 -10.36
C SER A 90 17.80 7.24 -10.30
N HIS A 91 18.68 7.89 -9.54
CA HIS A 91 18.75 9.34 -9.52
C HIS A 91 19.33 9.94 -10.81
N MET A 92 20.25 9.24 -11.46
CA MET A 92 20.94 9.66 -12.69
C MET A 92 20.15 9.36 -13.97
N THR A 93 19.23 8.39 -13.97
CA THR A 93 18.46 7.99 -15.16
C THR A 93 17.85 9.16 -15.98
N PRO A 94 17.27 10.22 -15.38
CA PRO A 94 16.76 11.35 -16.17
C PRO A 94 17.82 12.14 -16.93
N PHE A 95 19.07 12.14 -16.46
CA PHE A 95 20.19 12.89 -17.03
C PHE A 95 20.95 12.09 -18.09
N TYR A 96 20.76 10.76 -18.11
CA TYR A 96 21.44 9.82 -19.01
C TYR A 96 20.45 8.82 -19.60
N PRO A 97 19.44 9.29 -20.37
CA PRO A 97 18.33 8.45 -20.82
C PRO A 97 18.76 7.35 -21.79
N GLU A 98 19.79 7.59 -22.61
CA GLU A 98 20.29 6.62 -23.59
C GLU A 98 21.13 5.54 -22.92
N GLN A 99 22.06 5.95 -22.06
CA GLN A 99 23.01 5.03 -21.40
C GLN A 99 22.32 4.14 -20.36
N LEU A 100 21.28 4.65 -19.70
CA LEU A 100 20.53 3.94 -18.66
C LEU A 100 19.15 3.45 -19.13
N ALA A 101 18.92 3.31 -20.44
CA ALA A 101 17.63 2.87 -20.98
C ALA A 101 17.19 1.49 -20.44
N ASN A 102 18.13 0.55 -20.28
CA ASN A 102 17.85 -0.82 -19.83
C ASN A 102 17.83 -0.97 -18.30
N PHE A 103 18.39 0.00 -17.57
CA PHE A 103 18.55 -0.07 -16.12
C PHE A 103 17.23 -0.32 -15.36
N PRO A 104 16.10 0.34 -15.68
CA PRO A 104 14.84 0.08 -14.98
C PRO A 104 14.35 -1.37 -15.13
N THR A 105 14.50 -1.94 -16.32
CA THR A 105 14.12 -3.33 -16.62
C THR A 105 15.02 -4.31 -15.87
N GLU A 106 16.34 -4.10 -15.91
CA GLU A 106 17.32 -4.90 -15.16
C GLU A 106 17.00 -4.90 -13.65
N LEU A 107 16.62 -3.76 -13.09
CA LEU A 107 16.25 -3.63 -11.67
C LEU A 107 14.96 -4.39 -11.34
N ALA A 108 13.95 -4.31 -12.20
CA ALA A 108 12.69 -5.02 -12.02
C ALA A 108 12.87 -6.55 -12.14
N ASP A 109 13.66 -7.00 -13.11
CA ASP A 109 13.96 -8.43 -13.32
C ASP A 109 14.82 -9.01 -12.20
N PHE A 110 15.72 -8.20 -11.62
CA PHE A 110 16.47 -8.62 -10.45
C PHE A 110 15.57 -8.87 -9.23
N LEU A 111 14.61 -7.99 -8.96
CA LEU A 111 13.61 -8.23 -7.90
C LEU A 111 12.72 -9.43 -8.19
N ARG A 112 12.32 -9.63 -9.45
CA ARG A 112 11.45 -10.74 -9.86
C ARG A 112 12.15 -12.10 -9.71
N SER A 113 13.41 -12.19 -10.13
CA SER A 113 14.20 -13.43 -10.11
C SER A 113 14.75 -13.76 -8.72
N SER A 114 15.32 -12.77 -8.04
CA SER A 114 16.12 -12.98 -6.82
C SER A 114 15.44 -12.46 -5.54
N GLY A 115 14.25 -11.85 -5.64
CA GLY A 115 13.58 -11.20 -4.49
C GLY A 115 13.29 -12.11 -3.28
N ARG A 116 13.35 -13.44 -3.40
CA ARG A 116 13.20 -14.36 -2.26
C ARG A 116 14.50 -14.63 -1.53
N SER A 117 15.62 -14.66 -2.22
CA SER A 117 16.95 -14.96 -1.67
C SER A 117 17.69 -13.71 -1.18
N LEU A 118 17.32 -12.52 -1.68
CA LEU A 118 17.99 -11.28 -1.30
C LEU A 118 17.76 -10.90 0.18
N PRO A 119 18.77 -10.33 0.85
CA PRO A 119 18.62 -9.74 2.19
C PRO A 119 17.50 -8.70 2.26
N SER A 120 16.81 -8.63 3.40
CA SER A 120 15.66 -7.72 3.60
C SER A 120 15.98 -6.26 3.28
N GLY A 121 17.10 -5.75 3.80
CA GLY A 121 17.51 -4.36 3.58
C GLY A 121 17.78 -4.06 2.10
N LEU A 122 18.42 -4.98 1.38
CA LEU A 122 18.71 -4.82 -0.05
C LEU A 122 17.43 -4.83 -0.89
N ARG A 123 16.51 -5.76 -0.61
CA ARG A 123 15.19 -5.81 -1.28
C ARG A 123 14.42 -4.52 -1.13
N CYS A 124 14.43 -3.95 0.07
CA CYS A 124 13.78 -2.68 0.36
C CYS A 124 14.42 -1.53 -0.44
N HIS A 125 15.76 -1.41 -0.43
CA HIS A 125 16.46 -0.36 -1.18
C HIS A 125 16.24 -0.45 -2.69
N ILE A 126 16.28 -1.66 -3.27
CA ILE A 126 16.03 -1.85 -4.70
C ILE A 126 14.58 -1.52 -5.05
N ALA A 127 13.62 -1.91 -4.21
CA ALA A 127 12.22 -1.52 -4.39
C ALA A 127 12.07 0.01 -4.34
N GLN A 128 12.75 0.70 -3.41
CA GLN A 128 12.76 2.18 -3.35
C GLN A 128 13.37 2.80 -4.61
N ALA A 129 14.47 2.25 -5.12
CA ALA A 129 15.12 2.70 -6.35
C ALA A 129 14.18 2.55 -7.57
N LEU A 130 13.41 1.47 -7.66
CA LEU A 130 12.41 1.28 -8.71
C LEU A 130 11.20 2.22 -8.53
N ILE A 131 10.72 2.41 -7.29
CA ILE A 131 9.65 3.37 -6.95
C ILE A 131 10.03 4.78 -7.40
N LEU A 132 11.30 5.18 -7.21
CA LEU A 132 11.80 6.49 -7.64
C LEU A 132 11.67 6.67 -9.16
N LEU A 133 12.01 5.64 -9.95
CA LEU A 133 11.88 5.66 -11.41
C LEU A 133 10.41 5.78 -11.85
N ILE A 134 9.51 5.07 -11.19
CA ILE A 134 8.06 5.13 -11.44
C ILE A 134 7.51 6.52 -11.07
N ASN A 135 7.92 7.07 -9.92
CA ASN A 135 7.51 8.41 -9.49
C ASN A 135 7.94 9.50 -10.47
N ARG A 136 9.07 9.31 -11.15
CA ARG A 136 9.59 10.18 -12.20
C ARG A 136 8.96 9.93 -13.58
N LYS A 137 8.03 8.97 -13.68
CA LYS A 137 7.35 8.55 -14.92
C LYS A 137 8.30 7.99 -15.99
N ILE A 138 9.44 7.44 -15.57
CA ILE A 138 10.37 6.71 -16.46
C ILE A 138 9.83 5.30 -16.72
N VAL A 139 9.18 4.70 -15.71
CA VAL A 139 8.53 3.38 -15.79
C VAL A 139 7.04 3.55 -15.51
N ASP A 140 6.19 2.88 -16.29
CA ASP A 140 4.74 2.87 -16.04
C ASP A 140 4.38 1.84 -14.96
N ILE A 141 3.46 2.21 -14.06
CA ILE A 141 3.00 1.32 -12.99
C ILE A 141 2.36 0.03 -13.55
N GLY A 142 1.80 0.07 -14.76
CA GLY A 142 1.25 -1.11 -15.44
C GLY A 142 2.27 -2.22 -15.62
N ASP A 143 3.52 -1.88 -15.93
CA ASP A 143 4.60 -2.84 -16.19
C ASP A 143 5.12 -3.47 -14.89
N THR A 144 4.99 -2.75 -13.77
CA THR A 144 5.53 -3.17 -12.46
C THR A 144 4.47 -3.58 -11.44
N LEU A 145 3.17 -3.42 -11.73
CA LEU A 145 2.10 -3.70 -10.77
C LEU A 145 2.18 -5.13 -10.24
N ALA A 146 2.30 -6.11 -11.15
CA ALA A 146 2.40 -7.52 -10.77
C ALA A 146 3.60 -7.79 -9.86
N LEU A 147 4.75 -7.15 -10.12
CA LEU A 147 5.94 -7.24 -9.28
C LEU A 147 5.66 -6.69 -7.87
N PHE A 148 5.11 -5.47 -7.75
CA PHE A 148 4.82 -4.90 -6.42
C PHE A 148 3.72 -5.67 -5.66
N MET A 149 2.78 -6.30 -6.36
CA MET A 149 1.83 -7.21 -5.72
C MET A 149 2.50 -8.48 -5.22
N GLU A 150 3.49 -9.02 -5.92
CA GLU A 150 4.29 -10.15 -5.43
C GLU A 150 5.16 -9.76 -4.23
N LEU A 151 5.79 -8.57 -4.24
CA LEU A 151 6.57 -8.07 -3.11
C LEU A 151 5.75 -7.97 -1.81
N GLN A 152 4.43 -7.76 -1.91
CA GLN A 152 3.52 -7.75 -0.75
C GLN A 152 3.32 -9.13 -0.09
N THR A 153 3.81 -10.20 -0.72
CA THR A 153 3.76 -11.57 -0.18
C THR A 153 5.08 -12.01 0.45
N LEU A 154 6.17 -11.28 0.19
CA LEU A 154 7.49 -11.59 0.76
C LEU A 154 7.51 -11.24 2.25
N GLY A 155 8.03 -12.13 3.10
CA GLY A 155 7.85 -12.11 4.56
C GLY A 155 8.30 -10.87 5.35
N ASP A 156 8.90 -9.86 4.70
CA ASP A 156 9.34 -8.62 5.35
C ASP A 156 8.16 -7.63 5.52
N ARG A 157 7.87 -7.23 6.76
CA ARG A 157 6.82 -6.25 7.06
C ARG A 157 7.09 -4.87 6.44
N ALA A 158 8.33 -4.41 6.43
CA ALA A 158 8.69 -3.09 5.90
C ALA A 158 8.49 -3.03 4.38
N LEU A 159 9.00 -4.05 3.66
CA LEU A 159 8.82 -4.17 2.22
C LEU A 159 7.34 -4.31 1.83
N ARG A 160 6.56 -5.13 2.55
CA ARG A 160 5.12 -5.27 2.29
C ARG A 160 4.37 -3.96 2.43
N LYS A 161 4.67 -3.19 3.49
CA LYS A 161 4.07 -1.86 3.69
C LYS A 161 4.48 -0.90 2.57
N LEU A 162 5.78 -0.86 2.22
CA LEU A 162 6.29 -0.02 1.15
C LEU A 162 5.61 -0.33 -0.20
N ALA A 163 5.55 -1.60 -0.58
CA ALA A 163 4.96 -2.06 -1.83
C ALA A 163 3.46 -1.76 -1.89
N PHE A 164 2.72 -2.05 -0.82
CA PHE A 164 1.30 -1.73 -0.72
C PHE A 164 1.05 -0.22 -0.86
N SER A 165 1.74 0.59 -0.06
CA SER A 165 1.60 2.05 -0.10
C SER A 165 1.97 2.62 -1.48
N HIS A 166 2.99 2.07 -2.14
CA HIS A 166 3.36 2.48 -3.49
C HIS A 166 2.27 2.19 -4.51
N VAL A 167 1.70 0.97 -4.51
CA VAL A 167 0.62 0.60 -5.44
C VAL A 167 -0.57 1.53 -5.29
N VAL A 168 -1.06 1.70 -4.05
CA VAL A 168 -2.23 2.56 -3.76
C VAL A 168 -1.94 4.01 -4.16
N GLN A 169 -0.80 4.58 -3.74
CA GLN A 169 -0.49 5.98 -4.00
C GLN A 169 -0.18 6.25 -5.47
N SER A 170 0.37 5.30 -6.21
CA SER A 170 0.61 5.46 -7.65
C SER A 170 -0.70 5.45 -8.44
N ILE A 171 -1.63 4.54 -8.11
CA ILE A 171 -2.95 4.49 -8.74
C ILE A 171 -3.77 5.74 -8.36
N ARG A 172 -3.70 6.19 -7.11
CA ARG A 172 -4.35 7.43 -6.65
C ARG A 172 -3.82 8.65 -7.39
N ARG A 173 -2.49 8.83 -7.45
CA ARG A 173 -1.85 9.95 -8.16
C ARG A 173 -2.18 9.95 -9.64
N MET A 174 -2.20 8.78 -10.27
CA MET A 174 -2.62 8.65 -11.67
C MET A 174 -4.04 9.20 -11.87
N ASN A 175 -4.97 8.92 -10.96
CA ASN A 175 -6.36 9.35 -11.05
C ASN A 175 -6.66 10.70 -10.37
N GLN A 176 -5.66 11.46 -9.92
CA GLN A 176 -5.87 12.67 -9.11
C GLN A 176 -6.54 13.81 -9.88
N LYS A 177 -6.20 13.98 -11.17
CA LYS A 177 -6.78 15.04 -12.02
C LYS A 177 -8.00 14.54 -12.80
N HIS A 178 -7.85 13.41 -13.47
CA HIS A 178 -8.89 12.78 -14.28
C HIS A 178 -8.81 11.27 -14.12
N LYS A 179 -9.94 10.58 -14.27
CA LYS A 179 -9.99 9.12 -14.27
C LYS A 179 -9.42 8.57 -15.58
N HIS A 180 -8.37 7.76 -15.49
CA HIS A 180 -7.77 7.10 -16.65
C HIS A 180 -8.37 5.71 -16.86
N GLU A 181 -9.60 5.64 -17.38
CA GLU A 181 -10.38 4.40 -17.48
C GLU A 181 -9.65 3.25 -18.21
N ALA A 182 -8.96 3.54 -19.32
CA ALA A 182 -8.20 2.52 -20.06
C ALA A 182 -7.05 1.92 -19.21
N LYS A 183 -6.28 2.76 -18.52
CA LYS A 183 -5.20 2.31 -17.63
C LYS A 183 -5.78 1.58 -16.41
N ASN A 184 -6.81 2.13 -15.78
CA ASN A 184 -7.50 1.50 -14.66
C ASN A 184 -8.00 0.10 -15.04
N ARG A 185 -8.60 -0.06 -16.23
CA ARG A 185 -9.07 -1.35 -16.73
C ARG A 185 -7.95 -2.37 -16.85
N THR A 186 -6.77 -1.97 -17.34
CA THR A 186 -5.59 -2.84 -17.40
C THR A 186 -5.11 -3.25 -16.00
N LEU A 187 -4.97 -2.30 -15.07
CA LEU A 187 -4.54 -2.58 -13.70
C LEU A 187 -5.53 -3.44 -12.91
N GLN A 188 -6.83 -3.17 -13.08
CA GLN A 188 -7.91 -3.97 -12.52
C GLN A 188 -7.85 -5.41 -13.02
N ASN A 189 -7.63 -5.64 -14.31
CA ASN A 189 -7.54 -6.99 -14.87
C ASN A 189 -6.38 -7.78 -14.24
N ILE A 190 -5.25 -7.14 -13.97
CA ILE A 190 -4.11 -7.77 -13.26
C ILE A 190 -4.56 -8.21 -11.86
N LEU A 191 -5.17 -7.32 -11.09
CA LEU A 191 -5.62 -7.64 -9.72
C LEU A 191 -6.75 -8.67 -9.70
N PHE A 192 -7.71 -8.58 -10.62
CA PHE A 192 -8.78 -9.57 -10.74
C PHE A 192 -8.22 -10.94 -11.10
N SER A 193 -7.23 -11.03 -12.00
CA SER A 193 -6.52 -12.28 -12.27
C SER A 193 -5.84 -12.83 -11.02
N MET A 194 -5.16 -11.98 -10.23
CA MET A 194 -4.48 -12.41 -9.01
C MET A 194 -5.46 -12.85 -7.90
N LEU A 195 -6.64 -12.24 -7.84
CA LEU A 195 -7.69 -12.58 -6.89
C LEU A 195 -8.27 -13.99 -7.11
N GLN A 196 -8.22 -14.48 -8.36
CA GLN A 196 -8.68 -15.81 -8.75
C GLN A 196 -7.58 -16.89 -8.68
N GLN A 197 -6.33 -16.53 -8.32
CA GLN A 197 -5.24 -17.49 -8.21
C GLN A 197 -5.43 -18.41 -6.99
N GLU A 198 -4.87 -19.63 -7.08
CA GLU A 198 -4.87 -20.61 -5.98
C GLU A 198 -3.98 -20.17 -4.80
N ASP A 199 -2.98 -19.32 -5.06
CA ASP A 199 -2.10 -18.78 -4.04
C ASP A 199 -2.87 -17.84 -3.09
N GLU A 200 -3.17 -18.34 -1.90
CA GLU A 200 -3.93 -17.62 -0.87
C GLU A 200 -3.28 -16.28 -0.51
N ALA A 201 -1.95 -16.19 -0.47
CA ALA A 201 -1.26 -14.97 -0.08
C ALA A 201 -1.41 -13.88 -1.15
N LYS A 202 -1.28 -14.25 -2.43
CA LYS A 202 -1.47 -13.33 -3.57
C LYS A 202 -2.91 -12.88 -3.70
N ALA A 203 -3.86 -13.82 -3.61
CA ALA A 203 -5.28 -13.51 -3.70
C ALA A 203 -5.74 -12.61 -2.54
N LYS A 204 -5.26 -12.87 -1.31
CA LYS A 204 -5.53 -12.02 -0.14
C LYS A 204 -4.99 -10.60 -0.34
N GLN A 205 -3.77 -10.43 -0.85
CA GLN A 205 -3.24 -9.07 -1.07
C GLN A 205 -3.97 -8.35 -2.19
N SER A 206 -4.35 -9.04 -3.27
CA SER A 206 -5.21 -8.46 -4.30
C SER A 206 -6.53 -7.94 -3.72
N LEU A 207 -7.20 -8.74 -2.89
CA LEU A 207 -8.43 -8.33 -2.19
C LEU A 207 -8.19 -7.07 -1.34
N ILE A 208 -7.14 -7.06 -0.52
CA ILE A 208 -6.83 -5.92 0.36
C ILE A 208 -6.57 -4.64 -0.46
N THR A 209 -5.82 -4.73 -1.56
CA THR A 209 -5.59 -3.58 -2.46
C THR A 209 -6.87 -3.10 -3.12
N LEU A 210 -7.73 -3.99 -3.60
CA LEU A 210 -9.03 -3.62 -4.19
C LEU A 210 -9.95 -2.95 -3.17
N CYS A 211 -10.02 -3.49 -1.95
CA CYS A 211 -10.79 -2.92 -0.85
C CYS A 211 -10.32 -1.51 -0.50
N ASP A 212 -9.01 -1.27 -0.41
CA ASP A 212 -8.47 0.06 -0.09
C ASP A 212 -8.69 1.09 -1.22
N LEU A 213 -8.48 0.69 -2.48
CA LEU A 213 -8.74 1.56 -3.64
C LEU A 213 -10.22 1.91 -3.80
N HIS A 214 -11.12 0.97 -3.49
CA HIS A 214 -12.56 1.20 -3.47
C HIS A 214 -12.96 2.15 -2.33
N ARG A 215 -12.46 1.91 -1.11
CA ARG A 215 -12.70 2.78 0.05
C ARG A 215 -12.25 4.21 -0.21
N ARG A 216 -11.06 4.40 -0.77
CA ARG A 216 -10.50 5.72 -1.15
C ARG A 216 -11.20 6.36 -2.35
N LYS A 217 -12.27 5.74 -2.88
CA LYS A 217 -13.07 6.22 -4.02
C LYS A 217 -12.26 6.41 -5.31
N VAL A 218 -11.10 5.75 -5.41
CA VAL A 218 -10.24 5.77 -6.60
C VAL A 218 -10.81 4.84 -7.66
N TRP A 219 -11.13 3.60 -7.26
CA TRP A 219 -11.84 2.60 -8.08
C TRP A 219 -13.22 2.32 -7.50
N PHE A 220 -14.05 3.35 -7.57
CA PHE A 220 -15.46 3.25 -7.24
C PHE A 220 -16.25 3.03 -8.53
N ASP A 221 -16.35 1.77 -8.94
CA ASP A 221 -17.02 1.32 -10.15
C ASP A 221 -17.63 -0.06 -9.95
N GLU A 222 -18.59 -0.41 -10.81
CA GLU A 222 -19.33 -1.67 -10.77
C GLU A 222 -18.40 -2.90 -10.86
N ARG A 223 -17.33 -2.86 -11.66
CA ARG A 223 -16.44 -4.02 -11.84
C ARG A 223 -15.69 -4.30 -10.55
N THR A 224 -15.15 -3.27 -9.92
CA THR A 224 -14.42 -3.38 -8.65
C THR A 224 -15.36 -3.85 -7.53
N ALA A 225 -16.56 -3.28 -7.42
CA ALA A 225 -17.56 -3.70 -6.43
C ALA A 225 -17.95 -5.17 -6.59
N ASN A 226 -18.26 -5.62 -7.82
CA ASN A 226 -18.60 -7.01 -8.07
C ASN A 226 -17.40 -7.96 -7.86
N ALA A 227 -16.16 -7.54 -8.16
CA ALA A 227 -14.96 -8.34 -7.84
C ALA A 227 -14.80 -8.55 -6.32
N ILE A 228 -15.00 -7.50 -5.51
CA ILE A 228 -14.97 -7.60 -4.04
C ILE A 228 -16.09 -8.54 -3.56
N CYS A 229 -17.33 -8.34 -4.00
CA CYS A 229 -18.45 -9.16 -3.56
C CYS A 229 -18.32 -10.63 -3.99
N THR A 230 -17.91 -10.90 -5.22
CA THR A 230 -17.71 -12.28 -5.71
C THR A 230 -16.62 -13.04 -4.93
N THR A 231 -15.71 -12.33 -4.26
CA THR A 231 -14.71 -12.92 -3.38
C THR A 231 -15.32 -13.62 -2.16
N CYS A 232 -16.56 -13.28 -1.76
CA CYS A 232 -17.30 -14.03 -0.75
C CYS A 232 -17.58 -15.49 -1.14
N PHE A 233 -17.40 -15.86 -2.42
CA PHE A 233 -17.55 -17.23 -2.91
C PHE A 233 -16.22 -17.97 -3.08
N ASN A 234 -15.09 -17.35 -2.69
CA ASN A 234 -13.78 -17.99 -2.80
C ASN A 234 -13.73 -19.29 -1.95
N PRO A 235 -13.09 -20.36 -2.44
CA PRO A 235 -12.97 -21.62 -1.69
C PRO A 235 -12.19 -21.47 -0.38
N SER A 236 -11.19 -20.57 -0.31
CA SER A 236 -10.45 -20.32 0.93
C SER A 236 -11.30 -19.54 1.91
N SER A 237 -11.57 -20.14 3.07
CA SER A 237 -12.36 -19.53 4.14
C SER A 237 -11.75 -18.21 4.62
N ARG A 238 -10.42 -18.09 4.64
CA ARG A 238 -9.73 -16.86 5.08
C ARG A 238 -9.98 -15.68 4.15
N ILE A 239 -9.96 -15.93 2.83
CA ILE A 239 -10.23 -14.90 1.81
C ILE A 239 -11.71 -14.50 1.86
N MET A 240 -12.60 -15.49 1.94
CA MET A 240 -14.04 -15.27 2.10
C MET A 240 -14.37 -14.44 3.35
N ILE A 241 -13.80 -14.79 4.52
CA ILE A 241 -13.99 -14.06 5.78
C ILE A 241 -13.46 -12.62 5.65
N ALA A 242 -12.32 -12.41 5.00
CA ALA A 242 -11.78 -11.07 4.76
C ALA A 242 -12.74 -10.22 3.89
N ALA A 243 -13.32 -10.79 2.84
CA ALA A 243 -14.30 -10.11 2.00
C ALA A 243 -15.60 -9.80 2.78
N LEU A 244 -16.13 -10.78 3.53
CA LEU A 244 -17.33 -10.58 4.36
C LEU A 244 -17.10 -9.51 5.44
N SER A 245 -15.93 -9.51 6.10
CA SER A 245 -15.57 -8.50 7.10
C SER A 245 -15.50 -7.11 6.48
N PHE A 246 -14.85 -6.97 5.31
CA PHE A 246 -14.82 -5.70 4.61
C PHE A 246 -16.22 -5.18 4.27
N LEU A 247 -17.11 -6.01 3.73
CA LEU A 247 -18.48 -5.61 3.41
C LEU A 247 -19.30 -5.23 4.65
N LEU A 248 -19.06 -5.88 5.79
CA LEU A 248 -19.79 -5.62 7.03
C LEU A 248 -19.30 -4.36 7.75
N ASP A 249 -17.99 -4.13 7.73
CA ASP A 249 -17.35 -3.04 8.44
C ASP A 249 -17.06 -1.83 7.56
N PHE A 250 -17.45 -1.84 6.28
CA PHE A 250 -17.24 -0.74 5.32
C PHE A 250 -17.59 0.64 5.90
N GLU A 251 -18.76 0.77 6.55
CA GLU A 251 -19.25 2.03 7.13
C GLU A 251 -18.55 2.44 8.44
N LYS A 252 -17.79 1.54 9.06
CA LYS A 252 -17.05 1.77 10.31
C LYS A 252 -15.59 2.12 10.08
N ILE A 253 -15.06 1.84 8.89
CA ILE A 253 -13.68 2.17 8.56
C ILE A 253 -13.63 3.68 8.38
N GLU A 254 -12.97 4.38 9.32
CA GLU A 254 -12.73 5.81 9.16
C GLU A 254 -11.96 6.02 7.85
N ASP A 255 -12.45 6.93 7.00
CA ASP A 255 -11.68 7.43 5.86
C ASP A 255 -10.46 8.14 6.45
N ASP A 256 -9.37 7.39 6.63
CA ASP A 256 -8.02 7.88 6.86
C ASP A 256 -7.66 8.73 5.63
N ASP A 257 -8.19 9.95 5.60
CA ASP A 257 -7.75 11.00 4.71
C ASP A 257 -6.33 11.28 5.17
N ASP A 258 -5.36 10.57 4.57
CA ASP A 258 -3.93 10.79 4.69
C ASP A 258 -3.64 12.23 4.24
N SER A 259 -3.96 13.20 5.10
CA SER A 259 -3.37 14.52 5.06
C SER A 259 -1.91 14.31 5.37
N ASP A 260 -1.11 14.44 4.32
CA ASP A 260 0.34 14.41 4.26
C ASP A 260 1.06 14.37 5.61
N VAL A 261 1.89 13.33 5.77
CA VAL A 261 3.01 13.26 6.71
C VAL A 261 3.70 14.62 6.88
N SER A 262 3.27 15.36 7.90
CA SER A 262 3.97 16.49 8.50
C SER A 262 3.61 16.56 9.98
N SER A 263 4.50 15.96 10.78
CA SER A 263 4.93 16.39 12.11
C SER A 263 3.94 17.17 12.99
N GLY A 264 3.54 16.55 14.10
CA GLY A 264 2.92 17.26 15.22
C GLY A 264 2.22 16.29 16.17
N GLU A 265 2.87 15.98 17.28
CA GLU A 265 2.35 15.18 18.38
C GLU A 265 1.07 15.77 19.00
N ASP A 266 0.39 14.91 19.76
CA ASP A 266 -0.70 15.17 20.69
C ASP A 266 -2.11 15.33 20.10
N ASP A 267 -2.89 14.25 20.18
CA ASP A 267 -4.25 14.39 20.72
C ASP A 267 -4.61 13.18 21.57
N ILE A 268 -4.36 13.35 22.88
CA ILE A 268 -4.85 12.46 23.93
C ILE A 268 -6.38 12.55 23.96
N ASN A 269 -6.98 11.40 23.74
CA ASN A 269 -8.39 11.08 23.92
C ASN A 269 -8.90 11.55 25.29
N VAL A 270 -9.83 12.50 25.33
CA VAL A 270 -10.62 12.80 26.55
C VAL A 270 -12.10 12.87 26.18
N ASN A 271 -12.81 11.80 26.56
CA ASN A 271 -14.26 11.76 26.72
C ASN A 271 -14.74 13.04 27.43
N GLN A 272 -15.49 13.91 26.74
CA GLN A 272 -16.21 15.01 27.38
C GLN A 272 -17.72 14.78 27.31
N PRO A 273 -18.45 15.00 28.42
CA PRO A 273 -19.89 14.80 28.47
C PRO A 273 -20.62 15.79 27.56
N HIS A 274 -21.77 15.35 27.06
CA HIS A 274 -22.66 16.06 26.14
C HIS A 274 -23.14 17.41 26.74
N VAL A 275 -22.39 18.49 26.53
CA VAL A 275 -22.79 19.84 26.95
C VAL A 275 -23.70 20.44 25.88
N VAL A 276 -25.00 20.48 26.16
CA VAL A 276 -25.98 21.23 25.36
C VAL A 276 -25.61 22.72 25.40
N LEU A 277 -25.42 23.34 24.23
CA LEU A 277 -25.21 24.78 24.09
C LEU A 277 -26.48 25.53 24.53
N SER A 278 -26.59 25.87 25.81
CA SER A 278 -27.72 26.65 26.32
C SER A 278 -27.58 28.14 25.95
N LYS A 279 -28.71 28.79 25.65
CA LYS A 279 -28.80 30.23 25.35
C LYS A 279 -28.16 31.09 26.46
N GLU A 280 -28.23 30.59 27.70
CA GLU A 280 -27.57 31.19 28.86
C GLU A 280 -26.04 31.14 28.83
N ALA A 281 -25.44 30.04 28.34
CA ALA A 281 -23.99 29.90 28.27
C ALA A 281 -23.37 30.90 27.28
N VAL A 282 -24.07 31.15 26.17
CA VAL A 282 -23.71 32.16 25.16
C VAL A 282 -23.78 33.58 25.75
N TYR A 283 -24.86 33.88 26.49
CA TYR A 283 -25.02 35.18 27.15
C TYR A 283 -23.94 35.43 28.22
N LYS A 284 -23.69 34.44 29.08
CA LYS A 284 -22.66 34.52 30.15
C LYS A 284 -21.24 34.69 29.58
N ALA A 285 -20.96 34.17 28.38
CA ALA A 285 -19.65 34.33 27.73
C ALA A 285 -19.42 35.75 27.19
N ASN A 286 -20.46 36.42 26.71
CA ASN A 286 -20.35 37.76 26.13
C ASN A 286 -20.51 38.88 27.18
N HIS A 287 -21.33 38.67 28.21
CA HIS A 287 -21.79 39.77 29.06
C HIS A 287 -21.41 39.65 30.54
N LYS A 288 -20.94 38.48 31.05
CA LYS A 288 -20.69 38.27 32.48
C LYS A 288 -19.23 37.86 32.82
N GLY A 289 -18.54 38.68 33.61
CA GLY A 289 -17.21 38.43 34.17
C GLY A 289 -16.11 39.38 33.67
N THR A 290 -14.89 39.19 34.17
CA THR A 290 -13.70 39.95 33.74
C THR A 290 -13.31 39.62 32.28
N THR A 291 -12.50 40.48 31.66
CA THR A 291 -12.01 40.31 30.27
C THR A 291 -11.36 38.95 30.05
N SER A 292 -10.52 38.50 30.99
CA SER A 292 -9.88 37.16 30.97
C SER A 292 -10.90 36.02 31.10
N SER A 293 -11.91 36.17 31.98
CA SER A 293 -12.98 35.16 32.15
C SER A 293 -13.86 35.03 30.91
N LYS A 294 -14.22 36.14 30.25
CA LYS A 294 -14.98 36.15 28.99
C LYS A 294 -14.21 35.45 27.86
N LYS A 295 -12.89 35.70 27.74
CA LYS A 295 -12.03 35.02 26.75
C LYS A 295 -12.01 33.50 26.93
N LYS A 296 -11.87 33.01 28.18
CA LYS A 296 -11.93 31.57 28.48
C LYS A 296 -13.29 30.94 28.15
N LYS A 297 -14.40 31.61 28.50
CA LYS A 297 -15.76 31.13 28.20
C LYS A 297 -16.04 31.07 26.69
N LYS A 298 -15.58 32.07 25.93
CA LYS A 298 -15.70 32.10 24.46
C LYS A 298 -14.88 30.98 23.80
N ALA A 299 -13.67 30.70 24.27
CA ALA A 299 -12.86 29.60 23.79
C ALA A 299 -13.52 28.22 24.06
N LYS A 300 -14.12 28.03 25.23
CA LYS A 300 -14.87 26.80 25.56
C LYS A 300 -16.08 26.61 24.63
N LEU A 301 -16.85 27.67 24.39
CA LEU A 301 -17.99 27.64 23.45
C LEU A 301 -17.54 27.32 22.01
N GLN A 302 -16.44 27.90 21.55
CA GLN A 302 -15.88 27.60 20.23
C GLN A 302 -15.43 26.14 20.10
N ARG A 303 -14.83 25.56 21.14
CA ARG A 303 -14.43 24.14 21.16
C ARG A 303 -15.64 23.21 21.08
N VAL A 304 -16.70 23.50 21.85
CA VAL A 304 -17.97 22.74 21.82
C VAL A 304 -18.64 22.88 20.44
N ALA A 305 -18.72 24.08 19.89
CA ALA A 305 -19.31 24.31 18.56
C ALA A 305 -18.54 23.60 17.44
N ARG A 306 -17.20 23.55 17.51
CA ARG A 306 -16.36 22.78 16.57
C ARG A 306 -16.60 21.28 16.69
N SER A 307 -16.71 20.76 17.92
CA SER A 307 -17.03 19.35 18.17
C SER A 307 -18.41 18.97 17.63
N MET A 308 -19.43 19.80 17.87
CA MET A 308 -20.78 19.58 17.34
C MET A 308 -20.83 19.66 15.80
N LYS A 309 -20.11 20.61 15.18
CA LYS A 309 -20.00 20.67 13.71
C LYS A 309 -19.28 19.44 13.15
N LYS A 310 -18.24 18.92 13.84
CA LYS A 310 -17.59 17.66 13.47
C LYS A 310 -18.60 16.51 13.56
N GLN A 311 -19.32 16.36 14.67
CA GLN A 311 -20.34 15.32 14.84
C GLN A 311 -21.47 15.41 13.79
N GLN A 312 -21.94 16.62 13.47
CA GLN A 312 -22.96 16.81 12.43
C GLN A 312 -22.44 16.42 11.03
N ARG A 313 -21.17 16.74 10.71
CA ARG A 313 -20.52 16.27 9.48
C ARG A 313 -20.42 14.75 9.44
N MET A 314 -20.00 14.12 10.55
CA MET A 314 -19.93 12.66 10.65
C MET A 314 -21.31 12.00 10.47
N SER A 315 -22.40 12.59 10.98
CA SER A 315 -23.75 12.05 10.77
C SER A 315 -24.23 12.18 9.32
N SER A 316 -23.97 13.31 8.65
CA SER A 316 -24.29 13.46 7.22
C SER A 316 -23.40 12.61 6.31
N GLU A 317 -22.16 12.34 6.72
CA GLU A 317 -21.25 11.45 6.00
C GLU A 317 -21.65 9.98 6.16
N LYS A 318 -22.22 9.57 7.30
CA LYS A 318 -22.71 8.19 7.49
C LYS A 318 -23.79 7.79 6.48
N ASP A 319 -24.75 8.69 6.21
CA ASP A 319 -25.77 8.44 5.18
C ASP A 319 -25.15 8.34 3.77
N ASN A 320 -24.06 9.07 3.51
CA ASN A 320 -23.30 8.99 2.26
C ASN A 320 -22.38 7.74 2.19
N LEU A 321 -21.79 7.31 3.31
CA LEU A 321 -20.92 6.12 3.40
C LEU A 321 -21.67 4.85 3.07
N SER A 322 -22.95 4.76 3.47
CA SER A 322 -23.81 3.65 3.10
C SER A 322 -23.97 3.55 1.59
N TYR A 323 -24.12 4.68 0.87
CA TYR A 323 -24.16 4.73 -0.60
C TYR A 323 -22.88 4.16 -1.23
N TYR A 324 -21.70 4.46 -0.68
CA TYR A 324 -20.44 3.97 -1.23
C TYR A 324 -20.16 2.49 -0.97
N SER A 325 -21.03 1.76 -0.26
CA SER A 325 -20.86 0.32 -0.03
C SER A 325 -20.77 -0.43 -1.37
N PRO A 326 -19.83 -1.39 -1.53
CA PRO A 326 -19.79 -2.26 -2.71
C PRO A 326 -21.12 -2.97 -2.98
N LEU A 327 -21.89 -3.26 -1.92
CA LEU A 327 -23.19 -3.94 -2.04
C LEU A 327 -24.20 -3.16 -2.87
N ASN A 328 -24.13 -1.82 -2.92
CA ASN A 328 -25.06 -1.01 -3.72
C ASN A 328 -24.80 -1.11 -5.23
N HIS A 329 -23.61 -1.55 -5.63
CA HIS A 329 -23.15 -1.55 -7.02
C HIS A 329 -23.06 -2.97 -7.59
N LEU A 330 -23.81 -3.91 -7.02
CA LEU A 330 -23.94 -5.26 -7.53
C LEU A 330 -24.67 -5.25 -8.87
N LYS A 331 -24.12 -6.00 -9.84
CA LYS A 331 -24.74 -6.17 -11.16
C LYS A 331 -26.00 -7.03 -11.10
N ASP A 332 -25.92 -8.09 -10.29
CA ASP A 332 -27.00 -9.03 -10.03
C ASP A 332 -27.10 -9.26 -8.51
N ALA A 333 -27.86 -8.39 -7.85
CA ALA A 333 -28.04 -8.44 -6.40
C ALA A 333 -28.84 -9.67 -5.95
N GLN A 334 -29.85 -10.09 -6.75
CA GLN A 334 -30.67 -11.27 -6.46
C GLN A 334 -29.83 -12.54 -6.53
N GLY A 335 -29.11 -12.76 -7.64
CA GLY A 335 -28.27 -13.94 -7.82
C GLY A 335 -27.12 -13.99 -6.80
N PHE A 336 -26.56 -12.84 -6.43
CA PHE A 336 -25.58 -12.77 -5.34
C PHE A 336 -26.16 -13.26 -4.00
N ALA A 337 -27.34 -12.76 -3.61
CA ALA A 337 -27.98 -13.12 -2.36
C ALA A 337 -28.39 -14.60 -2.31
N GLU A 338 -28.97 -15.13 -3.40
CA GLU A 338 -29.37 -16.54 -3.52
C GLU A 338 -28.16 -17.49 -3.47
N LYS A 339 -27.08 -17.15 -4.18
CA LYS A 339 -25.85 -17.94 -4.17
C LYS A 339 -25.18 -17.95 -2.80
N LEU A 340 -25.14 -16.80 -2.12
CA LEU A 340 -24.56 -16.70 -0.78
C LEU A 340 -25.42 -17.44 0.25
N PHE A 341 -26.75 -17.40 0.11
CA PHE A 341 -27.66 -18.16 0.95
C PHE A 341 -27.51 -19.67 0.76
N SER A 342 -27.39 -20.14 -0.49
CA SER A 342 -27.15 -21.55 -0.81
C SER A 342 -25.83 -22.04 -0.20
N ARG A 343 -24.77 -21.22 -0.23
CA ARG A 343 -23.50 -21.50 0.45
C ARG A 343 -23.66 -21.53 1.96
N LEU A 344 -24.40 -20.60 2.56
CA LEU A 344 -24.66 -20.56 4.00
C LEU A 344 -25.36 -21.84 4.51
N GLN A 345 -26.28 -22.39 3.72
CA GLN A 345 -27.00 -23.62 4.06
C GLN A 345 -26.09 -24.86 4.04
N THR A 346 -25.09 -24.87 3.16
CA THR A 346 -24.22 -26.04 2.93
C THR A 346 -22.84 -25.92 3.59
N CYS A 347 -22.43 -24.73 4.05
CA CYS A 347 -21.10 -24.52 4.58
C CYS A 347 -20.90 -25.13 5.99
N ASN A 348 -19.73 -25.72 6.20
CA ASN A 348 -19.30 -26.26 7.50
C ASN A 348 -18.36 -25.29 8.25
N GLU A 349 -18.65 -24.00 8.15
CA GLU A 349 -17.88 -22.95 8.84
C GLU A 349 -18.36 -22.74 10.27
N ARG A 350 -17.52 -22.08 11.09
CA ARG A 350 -17.89 -21.66 12.44
C ARG A 350 -19.14 -20.78 12.43
N PHE A 351 -19.89 -20.82 13.52
CA PHE A 351 -21.13 -20.04 13.66
C PHE A 351 -20.94 -18.54 13.40
N GLU A 352 -19.82 -17.96 13.84
CA GLU A 352 -19.48 -16.55 13.58
C GLU A 352 -19.45 -16.21 12.09
N VAL A 353 -18.83 -17.08 11.28
CA VAL A 353 -18.74 -16.90 9.82
C VAL A 353 -20.12 -17.06 9.17
N LYS A 354 -20.93 -18.01 9.64
CA LYS A 354 -22.34 -18.16 9.21
C LYS A 354 -23.15 -16.91 9.51
N MET A 355 -22.93 -16.30 10.68
CA MET A 355 -23.56 -15.04 11.08
C MET A 355 -23.09 -13.88 10.19
N MET A 356 -21.81 -13.83 9.80
CA MET A 356 -21.32 -12.84 8.84
C MET A 356 -22.02 -12.95 7.49
N MET A 357 -22.14 -14.16 6.93
CA MET A 357 -22.89 -14.40 5.68
C MET A 357 -24.34 -13.97 5.82
N LEU A 358 -25.00 -14.36 6.93
CA LEU A 358 -26.39 -14.00 7.20
C LEU A 358 -26.60 -12.48 7.21
N LYS A 359 -25.70 -11.72 7.85
CA LYS A 359 -25.74 -10.26 7.89
C LYS A 359 -25.54 -9.63 6.51
N VAL A 360 -24.60 -10.15 5.70
CA VAL A 360 -24.39 -9.66 4.33
C VAL A 360 -25.61 -9.92 3.44
N ILE A 361 -26.23 -11.11 3.54
CA ILE A 361 -27.47 -11.42 2.82
C ILE A 361 -28.58 -10.46 3.24
N ALA A 362 -28.82 -10.30 4.56
CA ALA A 362 -29.85 -9.40 5.08
C ALA A 362 -29.65 -7.96 4.60
N ARG A 363 -28.41 -7.44 4.64
CA ARG A 363 -28.08 -6.10 4.11
C ARG A 363 -28.38 -6.00 2.62
N THR A 364 -27.98 -6.99 1.83
CA THR A 364 -28.22 -7.00 0.37
C THR A 364 -29.72 -7.00 0.06
N VAL A 365 -30.50 -7.84 0.76
CA VAL A 365 -31.96 -7.91 0.64
C VAL A 365 -32.60 -6.58 0.98
N GLY A 366 -32.17 -5.93 2.07
CA GLY A 366 -32.69 -4.62 2.47
C GLY A 366 -32.35 -3.50 1.50
N LEU A 367 -31.10 -3.43 1.03
CA LEU A 367 -30.61 -2.38 0.12
C LEU A 367 -31.32 -2.44 -1.24
N HIS A 368 -31.49 -3.65 -1.80
CA HIS A 368 -32.08 -3.85 -3.14
C HIS A 368 -33.56 -4.23 -3.11
N ARG A 369 -34.18 -4.29 -1.93
CA ARG A 369 -35.59 -4.70 -1.72
C ARG A 369 -35.92 -6.05 -2.38
N LEU A 370 -35.02 -7.01 -2.18
CA LEU A 370 -35.11 -8.34 -2.79
C LEU A 370 -36.16 -9.21 -2.11
N ILE A 371 -36.64 -10.22 -2.83
CA ILE A 371 -37.56 -11.23 -2.30
C ILE A 371 -36.80 -12.55 -2.20
N LEU A 372 -36.48 -12.99 -0.98
CA LEU A 372 -35.79 -14.25 -0.71
C LEU A 372 -36.56 -15.06 0.33
N LEU A 373 -37.67 -15.70 -0.07
CA LEU A 373 -38.64 -16.30 0.85
C LEU A 373 -38.04 -17.35 1.79
N ASN A 374 -37.12 -18.18 1.30
CA ASN A 374 -36.46 -19.22 2.10
C ASN A 374 -35.52 -18.68 3.18
N PHE A 375 -35.12 -17.40 3.08
CA PHE A 375 -34.25 -16.75 4.07
C PHE A 375 -34.95 -16.51 5.40
N TYR A 376 -36.23 -16.10 5.40
CA TYR A 376 -36.93 -15.74 6.64
C TYR A 376 -37.15 -16.92 7.59
N PRO A 377 -37.63 -18.10 7.13
CA PRO A 377 -37.71 -19.29 7.99
C PRO A 377 -36.34 -19.76 8.48
N PHE A 378 -35.28 -19.54 7.71
CA PHE A 378 -33.92 -19.84 8.13
C PHE A 378 -33.46 -18.93 9.27
N VAL A 379 -33.71 -17.63 9.18
CA VAL A 379 -33.42 -16.66 10.27
C VAL A 379 -34.23 -16.98 11.53
N GLN A 380 -35.51 -17.35 11.39
CA GLN A 380 -36.39 -17.66 12.52
C GLN A 380 -35.81 -18.74 13.45
N LYS A 381 -35.10 -19.74 12.91
CA LYS A 381 -34.41 -20.78 13.70
C LYS A 381 -33.36 -20.21 14.65
N TYR A 382 -32.73 -19.09 14.31
CA TYR A 382 -31.73 -18.44 15.16
C TYR A 382 -32.34 -17.46 16.16
N VAL A 383 -33.57 -17.00 15.92
CA VAL A 383 -34.29 -16.07 16.81
C VAL A 383 -35.06 -16.82 17.90
N GLN A 384 -35.55 -18.03 17.62
CA GLN A 384 -36.33 -18.84 18.58
C GLN A 384 -35.50 -19.59 19.63
N VAL A 385 -34.16 -19.54 19.55
CA VAL A 385 -33.23 -20.27 20.44
C VAL A 385 -32.54 -19.34 21.46
N CYS A 386 -32.93 -18.06 21.50
CA CYS A 386 -32.65 -17.14 22.59
C CYS A 386 -33.90 -16.98 23.45
#